data_AF-A0A7K2XDJ1-F1
#
_entry.id   AF-A0A7K2XDJ1-F1
#
_cell.length_a   1.000
_cell.length_b   1.000
_cell.length_c   1.000
_cell.angle_alpha   90.00
_cell.angle_beta   90.00
_cell.angle_gamma   90.00
#
_symmetry.space_group_name_H-M   'P 1'
#
loop_
_entity.id
_entity.type
_entity.pdbx_description
1 polymer ?
#
loop_
_entity_poly.entity_id
_entity_poly.type
_entity_poly.pdbx_seq_one_letter_code
_entity_poly.pdbx_strand_id
1 'polypeptide(L)'
;MRNALSLSHGPDDSTREPARTLSRHSAVFLPADPPRAGRIAFWSPDGEPLPDSPGVPAAAAELTVVDGDTLRPVTVPARTLSVRDALPLLVRARSSDTASPAAAFWGAAALLALDLVARGLLLPGLTPGDHDAWRAGPLGPEE
;
A
#
# COMPACT_ATOMS: atom_id res chain seq x y z
N MET A 1 17.96 4.61 -43.20
CA MET A 1 17.30 5.72 -42.48
C MET A 1 16.33 5.11 -41.47
N ARG A 2 16.63 5.24 -40.17
CA ARG A 2 15.85 4.64 -39.07
C ARG A 2 14.71 5.58 -38.69
N ASN A 3 13.46 5.12 -38.81
CA ASN A 3 12.30 5.82 -38.27
C ASN A 3 12.20 5.54 -36.77
N ALA A 4 12.50 6.55 -35.94
CA ALA A 4 12.21 6.52 -34.52
C ALA A 4 10.82 7.14 -34.32
N LEU A 5 9.82 6.29 -34.08
CA LEU A 5 8.52 6.71 -33.56
C LEU A 5 8.75 7.17 -32.12
N SER A 6 8.76 8.49 -31.91
CA SER A 6 8.77 9.12 -30.60
C SER A 6 7.42 8.86 -29.93
N LEU A 7 7.40 7.95 -28.95
CA LEU A 7 6.26 7.77 -28.06
C LEU A 7 6.20 9.01 -27.15
N SER A 8 5.16 9.82 -27.34
CA SER A 8 4.88 10.97 -26.48
C SER A 8 4.58 10.49 -25.06
N HIS A 9 5.52 10.74 -24.15
CA HIS A 9 5.36 10.53 -22.71
C HIS A 9 4.42 11.62 -22.17
N GLY A 10 3.16 11.25 -21.94
CA GLY A 10 2.18 12.15 -21.32
C GLY A 10 2.52 12.40 -19.84
N PRO A 11 2.02 13.51 -19.25
CA PRO A 11 2.32 13.91 -17.87
C PRO A 11 1.88 12.90 -16.78
N ASP A 12 1.19 11.82 -17.15
CA ASP A 12 0.65 10.78 -16.28
C ASP A 12 1.59 9.55 -16.16
N ASP A 13 2.59 9.40 -17.03
CA ASP A 13 3.50 8.23 -16.99
C ASP A 13 4.67 8.47 -16.01
N SER A 14 5.16 9.71 -15.91
CA SER A 14 6.25 10.10 -14.99
C SER A 14 5.85 10.07 -13.51
N THR A 15 4.56 10.15 -13.17
CA THR A 15 4.06 10.04 -11.79
C THR A 15 3.83 8.58 -11.38
N ARG A 16 3.65 7.68 -12.36
CA ARG A 16 3.42 6.24 -12.15
C ARG A 16 4.72 5.47 -11.94
N GLU A 17 5.82 5.86 -12.57
CA GLU A 17 7.16 5.28 -12.34
C GLU A 17 7.64 5.39 -10.88
N PRO A 18 7.60 6.56 -10.22
CA PRO A 18 7.99 6.69 -8.81
C PRO A 18 7.08 5.91 -7.85
N ALA A 19 5.78 5.81 -8.14
CA ALA A 19 4.91 4.96 -7.34
C ALA A 19 5.29 3.47 -7.51
N ARG A 20 5.72 3.03 -8.71
CA ARG A 20 6.19 1.66 -8.91
C ARG A 20 7.49 1.38 -8.17
N THR A 21 8.38 2.34 -7.96
CA THR A 21 9.62 2.12 -7.19
C THR A 21 9.34 1.85 -5.71
N LEU A 22 8.29 2.44 -5.12
CA LEU A 22 7.87 2.11 -3.76
C LEU A 22 7.44 0.64 -3.60
N SER A 23 6.90 0.00 -4.65
CA SER A 23 6.48 -1.41 -4.58
C SER A 23 7.64 -2.40 -4.37
N ARG A 24 8.89 -1.98 -4.61
CA ARG A 24 10.09 -2.77 -4.33
C ARG A 24 10.47 -2.80 -2.85
N HIS A 25 9.92 -1.88 -2.07
CA HIS A 25 10.19 -1.72 -0.65
C HIS A 25 9.13 -2.47 0.17
N SER A 26 9.46 -2.83 1.41
CA SER A 26 8.52 -3.51 2.29
C SER A 26 7.32 -2.61 2.58
N ALA A 27 6.15 -3.20 2.81
CA ALA A 27 4.88 -2.47 2.99
C ALA A 27 4.06 -3.02 4.16
N VAL A 28 3.38 -2.14 4.89
CA VAL A 28 2.49 -2.50 5.99
C VAL A 28 1.30 -1.54 6.09
N PHE A 29 0.14 -2.07 6.48
CA PHE A 29 -1.01 -1.25 6.85
C PHE A 29 -0.85 -0.71 8.28
N LEU A 30 -1.04 0.60 8.42
CA LEU A 30 -1.12 1.30 9.69
C LEU A 30 -2.59 1.57 10.02
N PRO A 31 -3.16 0.87 11.02
CA PRO A 31 -4.55 1.07 11.40
C PRO A 31 -4.76 2.47 12.00
N ALA A 32 -5.96 2.99 11.83
CA ALA A 32 -6.42 4.24 12.43
C ALA A 32 -7.88 4.11 12.84
N ASP A 33 -8.33 5.01 13.71
CA ASP A 33 -9.73 5.20 14.03
C ASP A 33 -10.15 6.62 13.60
N PRO A 34 -11.04 6.79 12.60
CA PRO A 34 -11.75 5.74 11.86
C PRO A 34 -10.85 4.95 10.89
N PRO A 35 -11.22 3.71 10.50
CA PRO A 35 -10.44 2.87 9.56
C PRO A 35 -10.11 3.55 8.23
N ARG A 36 -10.98 4.45 7.74
CA ARG A 36 -10.77 5.24 6.51
C ARG A 36 -9.59 6.22 6.60
N ALA A 37 -9.08 6.50 7.81
CA ALA A 37 -7.88 7.31 8.03
C ALA A 37 -6.59 6.47 8.05
N GLY A 38 -6.69 5.14 7.92
CA GLY A 38 -5.54 4.24 7.86
C GLY A 38 -4.60 4.57 6.70
N ARG A 39 -3.34 4.16 6.84
CA ARG A 39 -2.26 4.44 5.87
C ARG A 39 -1.54 3.16 5.47
N ILE A 40 -0.90 3.18 4.31
CA ILE A 40 0.10 2.17 3.94
C ILE A 40 1.46 2.81 4.08
N ALA A 41 2.35 2.19 4.85
CA ALA A 41 3.71 2.63 5.03
C ALA A 41 4.67 1.74 4.25
N PHE A 42 5.63 2.36 3.57
CA PHE A 42 6.71 1.71 2.85
C PHE A 42 8.05 2.01 3.52
N TRP A 43 8.91 1.01 3.69
CA TRP A 43 10.26 1.16 4.23
C TRP A 43 11.24 0.20 3.56
N SER A 44 12.53 0.55 3.59
CA SER A 44 13.59 -0.31 3.09
C SER A 44 14.12 -1.21 4.21
N PRO A 45 14.04 -2.55 4.09
CA PRO A 45 14.71 -3.46 5.02
C PRO A 45 16.22 -3.26 5.03
N ASP A 46 16.80 -2.92 3.87
CA ASP A 46 18.24 -2.75 3.68
C ASP A 46 18.72 -1.32 4.00
N GLY A 47 17.81 -0.42 4.43
CA GLY A 47 18.13 0.97 4.72
C GLY A 47 18.33 1.87 3.49
N GLU A 48 18.07 1.36 2.29
CA GLU A 48 18.14 2.13 1.05
C GLU A 48 17.20 3.36 1.06
N PRO A 49 17.61 4.50 0.48
CA PRO A 49 16.77 5.69 0.39
C PRO A 49 15.45 5.41 -0.33
N LEU A 50 14.33 5.77 0.31
CA LEU A 50 13.01 5.65 -0.31
C LEU A 50 12.85 6.70 -1.41
N PRO A 51 12.37 6.29 -2.60
CA PRO A 51 12.21 7.19 -3.73
C PRO A 51 11.21 8.30 -3.40
N ASP A 52 11.53 9.53 -3.83
CA ASP A 52 10.54 10.58 -3.89
C ASP A 52 9.47 10.20 -4.90
N SER A 53 8.20 10.36 -4.52
CA SER A 53 7.06 10.05 -5.37
C SER A 53 6.32 11.31 -5.81
N PRO A 54 6.87 12.09 -6.76
CA PRO A 54 6.19 13.27 -7.28
C PRO A 54 4.82 12.88 -7.87
N GLY A 55 3.78 13.57 -7.42
CA GLY A 55 2.39 13.33 -7.85
C GLY A 55 1.59 12.38 -6.96
N VAL A 56 2.21 11.71 -5.97
CA VAL A 56 1.50 10.92 -4.96
C VAL A 56 1.71 11.58 -3.59
N PRO A 57 0.64 11.99 -2.87
CA PRO A 57 0.77 12.53 -1.52
C PRO A 57 1.35 11.51 -0.53
N ALA A 58 2.67 11.49 -0.42
CA ALA A 58 3.41 10.65 0.53
C ALA A 58 3.99 11.52 1.64
N ALA A 59 3.80 11.11 2.89
CA ALA A 59 4.39 11.78 4.05
C ALA A 59 5.58 10.96 4.57
N ALA A 60 6.68 11.64 4.92
CA ALA A 60 7.76 11.04 5.69
C ALA A 60 7.23 10.63 7.07
N ALA A 61 7.69 9.48 7.55
CA ALA A 61 7.35 8.93 8.86
C ALA A 61 8.50 8.08 9.39
N GLU A 62 8.40 7.67 10.64
CA GLU A 62 9.25 6.66 11.25
C GLU A 62 8.40 5.44 11.60
N LEU A 63 8.94 4.24 11.38
CA LEU A 63 8.31 2.98 11.76
C LEU A 63 9.19 2.23 12.74
N THR A 64 8.59 1.69 13.79
CA THR A 64 9.25 0.68 14.61
C THR A 64 8.97 -0.69 14.00
N VAL A 65 10.03 -1.38 13.56
CA VAL A 65 9.97 -2.74 13.03
C VAL A 65 10.84 -3.67 13.89
N VAL A 66 10.63 -4.98 13.79
CA VAL A 66 11.54 -5.96 14.38
C VAL A 66 12.58 -6.32 13.33
N ASP A 67 13.84 -6.09 13.66
CA ASP A 67 14.96 -6.50 12.81
C ASP A 67 15.04 -8.02 12.71
N GLY A 68 15.24 -8.54 11.50
CA GLY A 68 15.21 -9.98 11.23
C GLY A 68 16.39 -10.73 11.84
N ASP A 69 17.54 -10.07 11.97
CA ASP A 69 18.79 -10.70 12.42
C ASP A 69 18.93 -10.64 13.94
N THR A 70 18.72 -9.46 14.53
CA THR A 70 18.88 -9.23 15.96
C THR A 70 17.60 -9.49 16.76
N LEU A 71 16.44 -9.62 16.10
CA LEU A 71 15.12 -9.75 16.71
C LEU A 71 14.79 -8.62 17.70
N ARG A 72 15.37 -7.43 17.49
CA ARG A 72 15.15 -6.25 18.33
C ARG A 72 14.29 -5.22 17.61
N PRO A 73 13.50 -4.42 18.35
CA PRO A 73 12.84 -3.27 17.77
C PRO A 73 13.87 -2.25 17.28
N VAL A 74 13.73 -1.81 16.03
CA VAL A 74 14.52 -0.75 15.41
C VAL A 74 13.58 0.27 14.77
N THR A 75 13.96 1.54 14.80
CA THR A 75 13.22 2.61 14.13
C THR A 75 13.82 2.84 12.76
N VAL A 76 12.98 2.82 11.72
CA VAL A 76 13.38 2.99 10.32
C VAL A 76 12.61 4.12 9.64
N PRO A 77 13.26 4.88 8.73
CA PRO A 77 12.57 5.84 7.90
C PRO A 77 11.51 5.16 7.02
N ALA A 78 10.37 5.82 6.89
CA ALA A 78 9.25 5.32 6.12
C ALA A 78 8.57 6.42 5.30
N ARG A 79 7.84 6.01 4.28
CA ARG A 79 6.94 6.85 3.49
C ARG A 79 5.53 6.31 3.60
N THR A 80 4.58 7.16 3.98
CA THR A 80 3.18 6.75 4.19
C THR A 80 2.27 7.36 3.13
N LEU A 81 1.44 6.53 2.53
CA LEU A 81 0.40 6.90 1.58
C LEU A 81 -0.97 6.68 2.23
N SER A 82 -1.99 7.41 1.79
CA SER A 82 -3.37 7.01 2.09
C SER A 82 -3.65 5.64 1.45
N VAL A 83 -4.61 4.88 2.00
CA VAL A 83 -5.03 3.62 1.36
C VAL A 83 -5.50 3.86 -0.09
N ARG A 84 -6.17 4.99 -0.34
CA ARG A 84 -6.62 5.39 -1.68
C ARG A 84 -5.47 5.51 -2.67
N ASP A 85 -4.37 6.14 -2.25
CA ASP A 85 -3.22 6.39 -3.11
C ASP A 85 -2.34 5.15 -3.27
N ALA A 86 -2.28 4.29 -2.25
CA ALA A 86 -1.50 3.05 -2.28
C ALA A 86 -2.17 1.94 -3.09
N LEU A 87 -3.51 1.91 -3.19
CA LEU A 87 -4.30 0.86 -3.83
C LEU A 87 -3.84 0.54 -5.27
N PRO A 88 -3.75 1.50 -6.20
CA PRO A 88 -3.35 1.21 -7.59
C PRO A 88 -1.92 0.66 -7.69
N LEU A 89 -1.03 1.08 -6.79
CA LEU A 89 0.36 0.60 -6.69
C LEU A 89 0.37 -0.85 -6.21
N LEU A 90 -0.26 -1.14 -5.07
CA LEU A 90 -0.26 -2.47 -4.45
C LEU A 90 -0.93 -3.51 -5.35
N VAL A 91 -2.06 -3.17 -5.95
CA VAL A 91 -2.76 -4.07 -6.89
C VAL A 91 -1.84 -4.47 -8.05
N ARG A 92 -1.01 -3.57 -8.58
CA ARG A 92 -0.03 -3.91 -9.63
C ARG A 92 1.17 -4.69 -9.07
N ALA A 93 1.61 -4.39 -7.85
CA ALA A 93 2.74 -5.04 -7.20
C ALA A 93 2.53 -6.55 -7.02
N ARG A 94 1.29 -7.00 -6.77
CA ARG A 94 0.96 -8.42 -6.56
C ARG A 94 1.43 -9.38 -7.66
N SER A 95 1.57 -8.89 -8.88
CA SER A 95 1.92 -9.68 -10.07
C SER A 95 3.26 -9.26 -10.66
N SER A 96 4.04 -8.49 -9.90
CA SER A 96 5.33 -7.95 -10.34
C SER A 96 6.47 -8.75 -9.72
N ASP A 97 7.33 -9.32 -10.54
CA ASP A 97 8.50 -10.09 -10.08
C ASP A 97 9.51 -9.23 -9.31
N THR A 98 9.47 -7.91 -9.48
CA THR A 98 10.36 -6.97 -8.77
C THR A 98 9.74 -6.39 -7.50
N ALA A 99 8.50 -6.75 -7.14
CA ALA A 99 7.88 -6.23 -5.93
C ALA A 99 8.44 -6.90 -4.68
N SER A 100 8.46 -6.20 -3.55
CA SER A 100 8.74 -6.85 -2.29
C SER A 100 7.63 -7.87 -1.97
N PRO A 101 7.94 -8.98 -1.27
CA PRO A 101 6.92 -9.93 -0.84
C PRO A 101 5.80 -9.28 -0.03
N ALA A 102 6.13 -8.30 0.81
CA ALA A 102 5.16 -7.56 1.62
C ALA A 102 4.23 -6.68 0.76
N ALA A 103 4.76 -5.96 -0.24
CA ALA A 103 3.95 -5.16 -1.15
C ALA A 103 3.03 -6.05 -2.01
N ALA A 104 3.54 -7.19 -2.47
CA ALA A 104 2.74 -8.17 -3.22
C ALA A 104 1.61 -8.76 -2.36
N PHE A 105 1.90 -9.11 -1.10
CA PHE A 105 0.92 -9.57 -0.12
C PHE A 105 -0.22 -8.56 0.07
N TRP A 106 0.12 -7.29 0.34
CA TRP A 106 -0.90 -6.25 0.50
C TRP A 106 -1.67 -5.96 -0.79
N GLY A 107 -1.05 -6.19 -1.96
CA GLY A 107 -1.74 -6.19 -3.25
C GLY A 107 -2.79 -7.29 -3.40
N ALA A 108 -2.49 -8.51 -2.97
CA ALA A 108 -3.44 -9.61 -2.93
C ALA A 108 -4.58 -9.35 -1.91
N ALA A 109 -4.23 -8.87 -0.71
CA ALA A 109 -5.20 -8.49 0.31
C ALA A 109 -6.15 -7.39 -0.17
N ALA A 110 -5.65 -6.39 -0.89
CA ALA A 110 -6.46 -5.33 -1.48
C ALA A 110 -7.48 -5.88 -2.50
N LEU A 111 -7.07 -6.83 -3.35
CA LEU A 111 -8.01 -7.47 -4.27
C LEU A 111 -9.05 -8.33 -3.56
N LEU A 112 -8.66 -9.08 -2.53
CA LEU A 112 -9.61 -9.85 -1.73
C LEU A 112 -10.64 -8.91 -1.08
N ALA A 113 -10.20 -7.79 -0.52
CA ALA A 113 -11.11 -6.79 0.05
C ALA A 113 -12.08 -6.23 -0.99
N LEU A 114 -11.61 -5.94 -2.22
CA LEU A 114 -12.47 -5.49 -3.32
C LEU A 114 -13.45 -6.57 -3.78
N ASP A 115 -13.06 -7.85 -3.79
CA ASP A 115 -13.97 -8.98 -4.07
C ASP A 115 -15.09 -9.06 -3.03
N LEU A 116 -14.77 -8.95 -1.74
CA LEU A 116 -15.75 -8.93 -0.67
C LEU A 116 -16.75 -7.76 -0.82
N VAL A 117 -16.24 -6.56 -1.15
CA VAL A 117 -17.07 -5.39 -1.45
C VAL A 117 -17.98 -5.65 -2.66
N ALA A 118 -17.44 -6.20 -3.75
CA ALA A 118 -18.20 -6.48 -4.96
C ALA A 118 -19.31 -7.53 -4.74
N ARG A 119 -19.09 -8.45 -3.79
CA ARG A 119 -20.07 -9.46 -3.37
C ARG A 119 -21.08 -8.93 -2.34
N GLY A 120 -20.98 -7.68 -1.93
CA GLY A 120 -21.86 -7.08 -0.92
C GLY A 120 -21.62 -7.60 0.50
N LEU A 121 -20.46 -8.19 0.77
CA LEU A 121 -20.09 -8.73 2.08
C LEU A 121 -19.53 -7.62 2.98
N LEU A 122 -20.35 -6.61 3.24
CA LEU A 122 -20.03 -5.48 4.11
C LEU A 122 -21.14 -5.28 5.12
N LEU A 123 -20.75 -5.18 6.40
CA LEU A 123 -21.66 -4.89 7.50
C LEU A 123 -21.34 -3.50 8.07
N PRO A 124 -22.35 -2.63 8.25
CA PRO A 124 -22.16 -1.35 8.91
C PRO A 124 -21.93 -1.55 10.41
N GLY A 125 -21.18 -0.66 11.03
CA GLY A 125 -20.92 -0.67 12.46
C GLY A 125 -20.29 0.62 12.96
N LEU A 126 -19.89 0.61 14.23
CA LEU A 126 -19.18 1.70 14.89
C LEU A 126 -17.82 1.20 15.38
N THR A 127 -16.82 2.06 15.31
CA THR A 127 -15.52 1.82 15.93
C THR A 127 -15.57 2.12 17.43
N PRO A 128 -14.53 1.75 18.22
CA PRO A 128 -14.46 2.15 19.62
C PRO A 128 -14.54 3.67 19.85
N GLY A 129 -14.06 4.47 18.90
CA GLY A 129 -14.16 5.93 18.92
C GLY A 129 -15.50 6.50 18.42
N ASP A 130 -16.54 5.67 18.26
CA ASP A 130 -17.88 6.07 17.82
C ASP A 130 -17.92 6.66 16.39
N HIS A 131 -17.03 6.18 15.53
CA HIS A 131 -17.05 6.52 14.11
C HIS A 131 -17.78 5.46 13.29
N ASP A 132 -18.53 5.92 12.29
CA ASP A 132 -19.11 5.08 11.26
C ASP A 132 -18.04 4.25 10.55
N ALA A 133 -18.24 2.93 10.50
CA ALA A 133 -17.32 2.00 9.87
C ALA A 133 -18.03 0.87 9.13
N TRP A 134 -17.27 0.23 8.27
CA TRP A 134 -17.66 -0.97 7.54
C TRP A 134 -16.67 -2.07 7.84
N ARG A 135 -17.16 -3.27 8.12
CA ARG A 135 -16.34 -4.47 8.24
C ARG A 135 -16.74 -5.47 7.18
N ALA A 136 -15.77 -6.25 6.70
CA ALA A 136 -16.08 -7.40 5.86
C ALA A 136 -16.90 -8.41 6.67
N GLY A 137 -17.92 -8.99 6.04
CA GLY A 137 -18.72 -10.04 6.66
C GLY A 137 -20.09 -10.20 6.02
N PRO A 138 -20.75 -11.34 6.28
CA PRO A 138 -20.23 -12.50 7.01
C PRO A 138 -19.21 -13.30 6.17
N LEU A 139 -18.11 -13.75 6.79
CA LEU A 139 -17.03 -14.50 6.12
C LEU A 139 -17.22 -16.03 6.21
N GLY A 140 -18.17 -16.48 7.02
CA GLY A 140 -18.56 -17.88 7.17
C GLY A 140 -20.01 -18.00 7.63
N PRO A 141 -20.56 -19.22 7.69
CA PRO A 141 -21.97 -19.46 8.04
C PRO A 141 -22.34 -19.13 9.49
N GLU A 142 -21.34 -18.96 10.38
CA GLU A 142 -21.49 -18.70 11.81
C GLU A 142 -21.29 -17.22 12.18
N GLU A 143 -21.10 -16.35 11.19
CA GLU A 143 -20.93 -14.89 11.34
C GLU A 143 -22.15 -14.13 10.78
#